data_AF-A0A5C7SWP3-F1
#
_entry.id   AF-A0A5C7SWP3-F1
#
_cell.length_a   1.000
_cell.length_b   1.000
_cell.length_c   1.000
_cell.angle_alpha   90.00
_cell.angle_beta   90.00
_cell.angle_gamma   90.00
#
_symmetry.space_group_name_H-M   'P 1'
#
loop_
_entity.id
_entity.type
_entity.pdbx_description
1 polymer ?
#
loop_
_entity_poly.entity_id
_entity_poly.type
_entity_poly.pdbx_seq_one_letter_code
_entity_poly.pdbx_strand_id
1 'polypeptide(L)'
;MRTRYRGFTLVELIMVIVILGVVGGMVAVFMRGPIDAYFASARRAGLTDIADTTVRRMARDIHAALPNSVRTPASQCVEFIPTKTGGRYRETGAGALDFSASTTSFRELGSNAARPSDQQIAAGDIVVVYNLGIAGSDAYANDNTAVVSAAPTETGTPLETTIGIAATRFPLPSGSNRFHVVPAAAPVVGYVCTGGQLLRYTKALPYALPGSCPTSGTSTAVLANHVSACNFDYSGSDLERNALVRMSLQLTDSGETVSLQHEVHVNNTP
;
A
#
# COMPACT_ATOMS: atom_id res chain seq x y z
N MET A 1 -26.64 -32.22 -73.91
CA MET A 1 -27.62 -31.29 -73.29
C MET A 1 -26.91 -30.00 -72.93
N ARG A 2 -27.23 -28.88 -73.58
CA ARG A 2 -26.73 -27.54 -73.22
C ARG A 2 -27.66 -26.94 -72.17
N THR A 3 -27.18 -26.79 -70.94
CA THR A 3 -27.86 -26.02 -69.89
C THR A 3 -27.89 -24.55 -70.30
N ARG A 4 -29.08 -24.00 -70.58
CA ARG A 4 -29.27 -22.55 -70.71
C ARG A 4 -29.09 -21.93 -69.33
N TYR A 5 -28.02 -21.19 -69.12
CA TYR A 5 -27.91 -20.28 -67.97
C TYR A 5 -28.98 -19.20 -68.12
N ARG A 6 -29.96 -19.20 -67.22
CA ARG A 6 -30.94 -18.11 -67.10
C ARG A 6 -30.24 -16.96 -66.38
N GLY A 7 -30.12 -15.81 -67.04
CA GLY A 7 -29.62 -14.57 -66.42
C GLY A 7 -30.68 -13.93 -65.52
N PHE A 8 -30.22 -13.19 -64.50
CA PHE A 8 -31.06 -12.40 -63.59
C PHE A 8 -31.70 -11.20 -64.29
N THR A 9 -32.91 -10.82 -63.89
CA THR A 9 -33.57 -9.59 -64.41
C THR A 9 -33.16 -8.36 -63.60
N LEU A 10 -33.19 -7.17 -64.23
CA LEU A 10 -32.88 -5.90 -63.55
C LEU A 10 -33.82 -5.64 -62.36
N VAL A 11 -35.09 -6.03 -62.48
CA VAL A 11 -36.09 -5.91 -61.41
C VAL A 11 -35.74 -6.81 -60.23
N GLU A 12 -35.28 -8.03 -60.50
CA GLU A 12 -34.84 -8.98 -59.48
C GLU A 12 -33.62 -8.46 -58.71
N LEU A 13 -32.66 -7.84 -59.40
CA LEU A 13 -31.50 -7.21 -58.77
C LEU A 13 -31.91 -6.03 -57.87
N ILE A 14 -32.82 -5.16 -58.33
CA ILE A 14 -33.30 -4.01 -57.53
C ILE A 14 -34.01 -4.51 -56.26
N MET A 15 -34.89 -5.52 -56.38
CA MET A 15 -35.59 -6.08 -55.22
C MET A 15 -34.60 -6.65 -54.19
N VAL A 16 -33.56 -7.36 -54.63
CA VAL A 16 -32.54 -7.90 -53.72
C VAL A 16 -31.80 -6.80 -52.97
N ILE A 17 -31.39 -5.71 -53.64
CA ILE A 17 -30.71 -4.59 -53.00
C ILE A 17 -31.61 -3.91 -51.96
N VAL A 18 -32.88 -3.69 -52.30
CA VAL A 18 -33.85 -3.05 -51.38
C VAL A 18 -34.10 -3.93 -50.16
N ILE A 19 -34.32 -5.24 -50.34
CA ILE A 19 -34.55 -6.17 -49.23
C ILE A 19 -33.31 -6.27 -48.33
N LEU A 20 -32.11 -6.36 -48.92
CA LEU A 20 -30.86 -6.35 -48.15
C LEU A 20 -30.68 -5.05 -47.36
N GLY A 21 -31.06 -3.91 -47.92
CA GLY A 21 -31.04 -2.62 -47.21
C GLY A 21 -31.95 -2.61 -45.99
N VAL A 22 -33.20 -3.06 -46.13
CA VAL A 22 -34.18 -3.12 -45.01
C VAL A 22 -33.74 -4.10 -43.94
N VAL A 23 -33.36 -5.32 -44.32
CA VAL A 23 -32.92 -6.37 -43.39
C VAL A 23 -31.62 -5.96 -42.71
N GLY A 24 -30.66 -5.40 -43.44
CA GLY A 24 -29.40 -4.90 -42.91
C GLY A 24 -29.60 -3.78 -41.89
N GLY A 25 -30.51 -2.84 -42.16
CA GLY A 25 -30.88 -1.78 -41.23
C GLY A 25 -31.49 -2.32 -39.93
N MET A 26 -32.38 -3.30 -40.01
CA MET A 26 -32.95 -3.97 -38.83
C MET A 26 -31.86 -4.68 -38.01
N VAL A 27 -31.00 -5.47 -38.65
CA VAL A 27 -29.92 -6.20 -37.97
C VAL A 27 -28.95 -5.25 -37.27
N ALA A 28 -28.62 -4.11 -37.88
CA ALA A 28 -27.71 -3.12 -37.30
C ALA A 28 -28.25 -2.55 -35.96
N VAL A 29 -29.56 -2.28 -35.87
CA VAL A 29 -30.18 -1.79 -34.63
C VAL A 29 -30.15 -2.87 -33.54
N PHE A 30 -30.44 -4.12 -33.89
CA PHE A 30 -30.42 -5.24 -32.94
C PHE A 30 -29.01 -5.60 -32.46
N MET A 31 -27.99 -5.45 -33.31
CA MET A 31 -26.58 -5.73 -32.95
C MET A 31 -25.97 -4.67 -32.02
N ARG A 32 -26.44 -3.43 -32.09
CA ARG A 32 -25.88 -2.32 -31.31
C ARG A 32 -25.97 -2.57 -29.80
N GLY A 33 -27.14 -3.00 -29.31
CA GLY A 33 -27.36 -3.25 -27.88
C GLY A 33 -26.37 -4.27 -27.27
N PRO A 34 -26.25 -5.49 -27.83
CA PRO A 34 -25.29 -6.48 -27.37
C PRO A 34 -23.82 -6.01 -27.43
N ILE A 35 -23.44 -5.25 -28.46
CA ILE A 35 -22.08 -4.71 -28.59
C ILE A 35 -21.80 -3.65 -27.51
N ASP A 36 -22.71 -2.71 -27.32
CA ASP A 36 -22.60 -1.67 -26.29
C ASP A 36 -22.56 -2.29 -24.88
N ALA A 37 -23.39 -3.31 -24.64
CA ALA A 37 -23.40 -4.07 -23.39
C ALA A 37 -22.09 -4.83 -23.16
N TYR A 38 -21.51 -5.44 -24.19
CA TYR A 38 -20.21 -6.10 -24.11
C TYR A 38 -19.10 -5.12 -23.69
N PHE A 39 -19.03 -3.95 -24.33
CA PHE A 39 -18.03 -2.94 -23.97
C PHE A 39 -18.26 -2.33 -22.58
N ALA A 40 -19.51 -2.14 -22.17
CA ALA A 40 -19.83 -1.70 -20.80
C ALA A 40 -19.39 -2.76 -19.78
N SER A 41 -19.70 -4.04 -20.01
CA SER A 41 -19.25 -5.12 -19.13
C SER A 41 -17.72 -5.20 -19.04
N ALA A 42 -17.02 -5.03 -20.16
CA ALA A 42 -15.55 -5.04 -20.19
C ALA A 42 -14.95 -3.86 -19.40
N ARG A 43 -15.51 -2.64 -19.54
CA ARG A 43 -15.09 -1.47 -18.74
C ARG A 43 -15.32 -1.68 -17.25
N ARG A 44 -16.52 -2.13 -16.86
CA ARG A 44 -16.82 -2.42 -15.46
C ARG A 44 -15.83 -3.40 -14.84
N ALA A 45 -15.52 -4.48 -15.57
CA ALA A 45 -14.54 -5.47 -15.13
C ALA A 45 -13.17 -4.83 -14.92
N GLY A 46 -12.68 -4.06 -15.90
CA GLY A 46 -11.41 -3.35 -15.79
C GLY A 46 -11.34 -2.37 -14.61
N LEU A 47 -12.38 -1.56 -14.38
CA LEU A 47 -12.45 -0.66 -13.22
C LEU A 47 -12.46 -1.43 -11.90
N THR A 48 -13.19 -2.54 -11.83
CA THR A 48 -13.27 -3.37 -10.62
C THR A 48 -11.92 -4.03 -10.32
N ASP A 49 -11.23 -4.56 -11.32
CA ASP A 49 -9.92 -5.20 -11.17
C ASP A 49 -8.85 -4.20 -10.70
N ILE A 50 -8.86 -2.97 -11.25
CA ILE A 50 -7.98 -1.88 -10.81
C ILE A 50 -8.28 -1.52 -9.35
N ALA A 51 -9.56 -1.36 -8.99
CA ALA A 51 -9.95 -1.00 -7.63
C ALA A 51 -9.53 -2.09 -6.62
N ASP A 52 -9.82 -3.36 -6.90
CA ASP A 52 -9.50 -4.50 -6.02
C ASP A 52 -7.99 -4.69 -5.86
N THR A 53 -7.23 -4.67 -6.96
CA THR A 53 -5.77 -4.78 -6.90
C THR A 53 -5.15 -3.64 -6.09
N THR A 54 -5.68 -2.43 -6.26
CA THR A 54 -5.23 -1.23 -5.56
C THR A 54 -5.46 -1.34 -4.07
N VAL A 55 -6.70 -1.59 -3.63
CA VAL A 55 -7.00 -1.66 -2.19
C VAL A 55 -6.31 -2.84 -1.51
N ARG A 56 -6.13 -3.99 -2.20
CA ARG A 56 -5.39 -5.13 -1.65
C ARG A 56 -3.91 -4.85 -1.50
N ARG A 57 -3.31 -4.08 -2.43
CA ARG A 57 -1.92 -3.63 -2.28
C ARG A 57 -1.79 -2.70 -1.08
N MET A 58 -2.68 -1.72 -0.96
CA MET A 58 -2.68 -0.81 0.18
C MET A 58 -2.89 -1.55 1.51
N ALA A 59 -3.80 -2.53 1.54
CA ALA A 59 -4.06 -3.34 2.70
C ALA A 59 -2.82 -4.11 3.17
N ARG A 60 -2.05 -4.68 2.25
CA ARG A 60 -0.78 -5.35 2.60
C ARG A 60 0.26 -4.38 3.15
N ASP A 61 0.42 -3.22 2.53
CA ASP A 61 1.38 -2.21 3.01
C ASP A 61 0.96 -1.69 4.41
N ILE A 62 -0.33 -1.42 4.63
CA ILE A 62 -0.88 -0.96 5.92
C ILE A 62 -0.78 -2.04 7.00
N HIS A 63 -0.97 -3.31 6.66
CA HIS A 63 -0.81 -4.41 7.62
C HIS A 63 0.63 -4.53 8.12
N ALA A 64 1.61 -4.07 7.34
CA ALA A 64 3.02 -3.98 7.73
C ALA A 64 3.38 -2.64 8.38
N ALA A 65 2.41 -1.80 8.76
CA ALA A 65 2.68 -0.55 9.47
C ALA A 65 3.29 -0.81 10.85
N LEU A 66 4.20 0.07 11.24
CA LEU A 66 4.71 0.17 12.60
C LEU A 66 3.53 0.44 13.55
N PRO A 67 3.44 -0.26 14.69
CA PRO A 67 2.41 -0.01 15.70
C PRO A 67 2.27 1.48 16.03
N ASN A 68 1.05 1.98 16.10
CA ASN A 68 0.73 3.39 16.41
C ASN A 68 1.34 4.42 15.44
N SER A 69 1.63 4.04 14.19
CA SER A 69 2.12 4.97 13.15
C SER A 69 1.08 5.35 12.10
N VAL A 70 -0.02 4.62 11.98
CA VAL A 70 -1.05 4.93 10.98
C VAL A 70 -1.77 6.21 11.37
N ARG A 71 -1.87 7.16 10.43
CA ARG A 71 -2.60 8.41 10.61
C ARG A 71 -3.21 8.91 9.29
N THR A 72 -4.27 9.70 9.39
CA THR A 72 -5.01 10.27 8.26
C THR A 72 -4.97 11.80 8.31
N PRO A 73 -4.00 12.45 7.64
CA PRO A 73 -3.89 13.92 7.66
C PRO A 73 -5.16 14.64 7.18
N ALA A 74 -5.88 14.03 6.23
CA ALA A 74 -7.23 14.38 5.84
C ALA A 74 -7.92 13.15 5.22
N SER A 75 -9.22 13.24 4.92
CA SER A 75 -10.01 12.12 4.38
C SER A 75 -9.47 11.55 3.05
N GLN A 76 -8.72 12.32 2.27
CA GLN A 76 -8.21 11.90 0.97
C GLN A 76 -6.82 11.25 1.03
N CYS A 77 -6.26 11.08 2.23
CA CYS A 77 -4.94 10.50 2.40
C CYS A 77 -4.78 9.72 3.71
N VAL A 78 -3.91 8.72 3.65
CA VAL A 78 -3.46 7.93 4.80
C VAL A 78 -1.96 7.74 4.70
N GLU A 79 -1.26 7.78 5.82
CA GLU A 79 0.18 7.56 5.90
C GLU A 79 0.55 6.77 7.15
N PHE A 80 1.69 6.10 7.09
CA PHE A 80 2.23 5.26 8.14
C PHE A 80 3.74 5.06 7.96
N ILE A 81 4.38 4.53 8.99
CA ILE A 81 5.78 4.10 8.93
C ILE A 81 5.77 2.60 8.62
N PRO A 82 6.28 2.12 7.47
CA PRO A 82 6.29 0.70 7.18
C PRO A 82 7.36 -0.02 8.01
N THR A 83 7.14 -1.29 8.31
CA THR A 83 8.13 -2.20 8.86
C THR A 83 8.44 -3.29 7.84
N LYS A 84 9.72 -3.68 7.74
CA LYS A 84 10.11 -4.86 6.94
C LYS A 84 10.38 -6.08 7.80
N THR A 85 10.78 -5.88 9.05
CA THR A 85 11.02 -6.95 10.02
C THR A 85 10.97 -6.40 11.44
N GLY A 86 11.17 -7.28 12.41
CA GLY A 86 11.31 -6.98 13.82
C GLY A 86 11.91 -8.17 14.55
N GLY A 87 12.16 -7.98 15.85
CA GLY A 87 12.84 -8.99 16.64
C GLY A 87 12.70 -8.74 18.13
N ARG A 88 13.34 -9.61 18.91
CA ARG A 88 13.48 -9.42 20.35
C ARG A 88 14.92 -9.03 20.68
N TYR A 89 15.10 -7.92 21.37
CA TYR A 89 16.41 -7.55 21.91
C TYR A 89 16.68 -8.31 23.21
N ARG A 90 17.96 -8.47 23.54
CA ARG A 90 18.38 -9.00 24.83
C ARG A 90 18.10 -7.98 25.94
N GLU A 91 17.47 -8.44 27.01
CA GLU A 91 17.15 -7.63 28.18
C GLU A 91 18.31 -7.52 29.19
N THR A 92 19.07 -8.60 29.38
CA THR A 92 20.09 -8.68 30.44
C THR A 92 21.39 -9.30 29.95
N GLY A 93 22.53 -8.88 30.53
CA GLY A 93 23.85 -9.42 30.22
C GLY A 93 24.56 -8.71 29.07
N ALA A 94 25.62 -9.33 28.54
CA ALA A 94 26.42 -8.73 27.48
C ALA A 94 25.61 -8.50 26.20
N GLY A 95 25.62 -7.27 25.68
CA GLY A 95 24.86 -6.87 24.50
C GLY A 95 23.35 -6.68 24.75
N ALA A 96 22.93 -6.55 26.01
CA ALA A 96 21.59 -6.09 26.33
C ALA A 96 21.36 -4.64 25.87
N LEU A 97 20.10 -4.31 25.53
CA LEU A 97 19.73 -2.93 25.21
C LEU A 97 19.56 -2.12 26.51
N ASP A 98 20.39 -1.10 26.68
CA ASP A 98 20.34 -0.18 27.83
C ASP A 98 19.46 1.03 27.53
N PHE A 99 18.51 1.30 28.43
CA PHE A 99 17.57 2.43 28.36
C PHE A 99 17.96 3.58 29.30
N SER A 100 18.94 3.37 30.18
CA SER A 100 19.43 4.37 31.13
C SER A 100 20.54 5.26 30.55
N ALA A 101 21.25 4.77 29.54
CA ALA A 101 22.37 5.44 28.89
C ALA A 101 22.28 5.35 27.36
N SER A 102 23.09 6.17 26.68
CA SER A 102 23.23 6.04 25.23
C SER A 102 23.93 4.73 24.88
N THR A 103 23.37 3.98 23.94
CA THR A 103 23.96 2.77 23.37
C THR A 103 24.27 2.94 21.89
N THR A 104 25.27 2.19 21.41
CA THR A 104 25.69 2.13 20.00
C THR A 104 25.47 0.76 19.39
N SER A 105 25.06 -0.23 20.18
CA SER A 105 24.68 -1.54 19.68
C SER A 105 23.86 -2.32 20.68
N PHE A 106 23.11 -3.30 20.21
CA PHE A 106 22.46 -4.30 21.04
C PHE A 106 22.41 -5.62 20.29
N ARG A 107 22.09 -6.69 21.01
CA ARG A 107 21.91 -8.01 20.43
C ARG A 107 20.44 -8.36 20.31
N GLU A 108 20.08 -8.84 19.14
CA GLU A 108 18.85 -9.51 18.85
C GLU A 108 18.97 -11.02 19.13
N LEU A 109 17.90 -11.60 19.68
CA LEU A 109 17.69 -13.03 19.81
C LEU A 109 17.24 -13.62 18.46
N GLY A 110 18.20 -13.99 17.62
CA GLY A 110 17.95 -14.59 16.31
C GLY A 110 19.07 -14.34 15.29
N SER A 111 18.96 -15.01 14.13
CA SER A 111 19.85 -14.81 12.99
C SER A 111 19.17 -13.94 11.94
N ASN A 112 19.83 -12.83 11.60
CA ASN A 112 19.49 -11.97 10.50
C ASN A 112 19.75 -12.64 9.14
N ALA A 113 20.84 -13.38 9.01
CA ALA A 113 21.19 -14.10 7.78
C ALA A 113 20.17 -15.19 7.42
N ALA A 114 19.45 -15.74 8.41
CA ALA A 114 18.37 -16.70 8.20
C ALA A 114 17.07 -16.08 7.64
N ARG A 115 16.94 -14.74 7.62
CA ARG A 115 15.78 -14.06 7.06
C ARG A 115 15.81 -14.04 5.52
N PRO A 116 14.63 -13.98 4.86
CA PRO A 116 14.55 -13.58 3.46
C PRO A 116 15.29 -12.27 3.20
N SER A 117 15.93 -12.13 2.04
CA SER A 117 16.83 -11.00 1.73
C SER A 117 16.16 -9.64 1.81
N ASP A 118 14.86 -9.55 1.52
CA ASP A 118 14.03 -8.35 1.63
C ASP A 118 13.70 -7.97 3.09
N GLN A 119 13.84 -8.91 4.03
CA GLN A 119 13.60 -8.72 5.46
C GLN A 119 14.89 -8.62 6.28
N GLN A 120 16.06 -8.85 5.67
CA GLN A 120 17.34 -8.72 6.36
C GLN A 120 17.56 -7.27 6.79
N ILE A 121 17.97 -7.10 8.05
CA ILE A 121 18.42 -5.83 8.62
C ILE A 121 19.75 -5.46 7.95
N ALA A 122 19.85 -4.23 7.46
CA ALA A 122 20.99 -3.73 6.71
C ALA A 122 21.37 -2.32 7.19
N ALA A 123 22.58 -1.88 6.84
CA ALA A 123 23.04 -0.52 7.12
C ALA A 123 22.08 0.51 6.50
N GLY A 124 21.78 1.56 7.27
CA GLY A 124 20.86 2.63 6.89
C GLY A 124 19.39 2.38 7.27
N ASP A 125 19.00 1.15 7.60
CA ASP A 125 17.66 0.90 8.15
C ASP A 125 17.48 1.61 9.49
N ILE A 126 16.24 1.75 9.94
CA ILE A 126 15.91 2.43 11.19
C ILE A 126 15.31 1.43 12.16
N VAL A 127 15.98 1.23 13.30
CA VAL A 127 15.45 0.49 14.44
C VAL A 127 14.50 1.39 15.20
N VAL A 128 13.34 0.86 15.56
CA VAL A 128 12.36 1.54 16.42
C VAL A 128 12.05 0.66 17.61
N VAL A 129 12.09 1.24 18.81
CA VAL A 129 11.76 0.54 20.05
C VAL A 129 10.54 1.18 20.68
N TYR A 130 9.52 0.37 20.94
CA TYR A 130 8.31 0.75 21.69
C TYR A 130 7.62 2.03 21.17
N ASN A 131 7.13 1.99 19.93
CA ASN A 131 6.38 3.13 19.35
C ASN A 131 4.97 3.25 19.93
N LEU A 132 4.75 4.30 20.71
CA LEU A 132 3.46 4.58 21.34
C LEU A 132 2.66 5.65 20.59
N GLY A 133 3.29 6.38 19.66
CA GLY A 133 2.63 7.47 18.94
C GLY A 133 2.38 8.72 19.80
N ILE A 134 3.07 8.84 20.94
CA ILE A 134 2.98 9.97 21.87
C ILE A 134 4.34 10.66 22.01
N ALA A 135 4.33 11.91 22.44
CA ALA A 135 5.56 12.67 22.69
C ALA A 135 6.52 11.91 23.63
N GLY A 136 7.79 11.79 23.23
CA GLY A 136 8.81 11.04 23.94
C GLY A 136 8.85 9.55 23.59
N SER A 137 7.96 9.04 22.73
CA SER A 137 7.97 7.68 22.20
C SER A 137 7.27 7.60 20.83
N ASP A 138 7.54 8.59 19.98
CA ASP A 138 7.01 8.73 18.62
C ASP A 138 8.13 8.63 17.56
N ALA A 139 8.01 7.62 16.71
CA ALA A 139 8.93 7.39 15.61
C ALA A 139 8.90 8.48 14.54
N TYR A 140 7.77 9.19 14.38
CA TYR A 140 7.72 10.35 13.48
C TYR A 140 8.60 11.51 13.96
N ALA A 141 8.79 11.63 15.28
CA ALA A 141 9.63 12.64 15.92
C ALA A 141 11.10 12.18 16.09
N ASN A 142 11.41 10.91 15.75
CA ASN A 142 12.67 10.24 16.08
C ASN A 142 12.97 10.11 17.59
N ASP A 143 11.94 10.11 18.44
CA ASP A 143 12.14 10.00 19.89
C ASP A 143 12.69 8.63 20.31
N ASN A 144 12.34 7.58 19.55
CA ASN A 144 12.61 6.19 19.87
C ASN A 144 13.19 5.41 18.67
N THR A 145 13.94 6.11 17.82
CA THR A 145 14.52 5.56 16.59
C THR A 145 16.05 5.61 16.61
N ALA A 146 16.69 4.71 15.86
CA ALA A 146 18.13 4.73 15.62
C ALA A 146 18.48 4.15 14.25
N VAL A 147 19.36 4.81 13.51
CA VAL A 147 19.83 4.31 12.21
C VAL A 147 20.84 3.18 12.42
N VAL A 148 20.69 2.06 11.73
CA VAL A 148 21.64 0.95 11.70
C VAL A 148 22.93 1.42 11.03
N SER A 149 24.04 1.39 11.75
CA SER A 149 25.30 2.02 11.33
C SER A 149 26.13 1.16 10.36
N ALA A 150 25.96 -0.16 10.40
CA ALA A 150 26.69 -1.13 9.59
C ALA A 150 25.89 -2.42 9.41
N ALA A 151 26.31 -3.28 8.48
CA ALA A 151 25.72 -4.60 8.34
C ALA A 151 25.80 -5.37 9.68
N PRO A 152 24.69 -5.94 10.17
CA PRO A 152 24.69 -6.70 11.41
C PRO A 152 25.63 -7.90 11.37
N THR A 153 26.21 -8.26 12.50
CA THR A 153 27.13 -9.39 12.64
C THR A 153 26.54 -10.45 13.56
N GLU A 154 26.89 -11.72 13.34
CA GLU A 154 26.32 -12.83 14.11
C GLU A 154 27.39 -13.54 14.93
N THR A 155 27.12 -13.75 16.22
CA THR A 155 28.05 -14.43 17.13
C THR A 155 27.30 -15.25 18.17
N GLY A 156 27.98 -16.23 18.79
CA GLY A 156 27.46 -17.01 19.91
C GLY A 156 26.75 -18.31 19.52
N THR A 157 26.40 -19.08 20.55
CA THR A 157 25.65 -20.35 20.47
C THR A 157 24.62 -20.39 21.62
N PRO A 158 23.30 -20.22 21.35
CA PRO A 158 22.65 -20.02 20.05
C PRO A 158 23.07 -18.71 19.37
N LEU A 159 22.87 -18.65 18.06
CA LEU A 159 23.34 -17.53 17.24
C LEU A 159 22.49 -16.29 17.47
N GLU A 160 23.17 -15.15 17.63
CA GLU A 160 22.54 -13.86 17.87
C GLU A 160 23.14 -12.78 16.99
N THR A 161 22.26 -11.88 16.58
CA THR A 161 22.61 -10.77 15.71
C THR A 161 22.98 -9.56 16.55
N THR A 162 24.22 -9.09 16.44
CA THR A 162 24.63 -7.78 16.95
C THR A 162 24.27 -6.70 15.93
N ILE A 163 23.38 -5.79 16.33
CA ILE A 163 22.93 -4.66 15.52
C ILE A 163 23.66 -3.42 16.00
N GLY A 164 24.55 -2.88 15.17
CA GLY A 164 25.18 -1.59 15.39
C GLY A 164 24.23 -0.46 14.98
N ILE A 165 24.08 0.55 15.84
CA ILE A 165 23.21 1.70 15.62
C ILE A 165 23.94 3.01 15.88
N ALA A 166 23.47 4.09 15.28
CA ALA A 166 23.81 5.44 15.68
C ALA A 166 23.52 5.61 17.18
N ALA A 167 24.43 6.30 17.89
CA ALA A 167 24.33 6.46 19.33
C ALA A 167 22.97 7.06 19.72
N THR A 168 22.18 6.32 20.48
CA THR A 168 20.87 6.76 20.96
C THR A 168 20.60 6.26 22.37
N ARG A 169 19.73 6.95 23.10
CA ARG A 169 19.10 6.42 24.31
C ARG A 169 17.63 6.24 24.02
N PHE A 170 17.19 5.00 23.83
CA PHE A 170 15.76 4.74 23.69
C PHE A 170 15.03 5.11 24.98
N PRO A 171 13.86 5.76 24.89
CA PRO A 171 13.21 6.38 26.03
C PRO A 171 12.59 5.34 26.98
N LEU A 172 12.07 4.25 26.43
CA LEU A 172 11.26 3.28 27.17
C LEU A 172 11.50 1.85 26.63
N PRO A 173 11.61 0.84 27.52
CA PRO A 173 11.66 -0.55 27.11
C PRO A 173 10.29 -1.07 26.65
N SER A 174 10.27 -1.90 25.61
CA SER A 174 9.08 -2.66 25.24
C SER A 174 8.84 -3.76 26.26
N GLY A 175 7.61 -3.88 26.78
CA GLY A 175 7.25 -4.91 27.77
C GLY A 175 7.40 -6.36 27.29
N SER A 176 7.62 -6.58 25.99
CA SER A 176 7.94 -7.91 25.43
C SER A 176 9.32 -7.97 24.77
N ASN A 177 10.17 -7.00 25.09
CA ASN A 177 11.53 -6.82 24.57
C ASN A 177 11.58 -6.75 23.04
N ARG A 178 10.59 -6.14 22.39
CA ARG A 178 10.49 -6.07 20.93
C ARG A 178 11.10 -4.79 20.37
N PHE A 179 11.64 -4.92 19.17
CA PHE A 179 11.96 -3.81 18.28
C PHE A 179 11.43 -4.08 16.88
N HIS A 180 11.25 -3.02 16.11
CA HIS A 180 10.82 -3.05 14.72
C HIS A 180 11.89 -2.42 13.84
N VAL A 181 11.91 -2.79 12.56
CA VAL A 181 12.87 -2.28 11.58
C VAL A 181 12.12 -1.67 10.41
N VAL A 182 12.37 -0.38 10.22
CA VAL A 182 11.83 0.45 9.14
C VAL A 182 12.87 0.49 8.01
N PRO A 183 12.47 0.23 6.75
CA PRO A 183 13.40 0.21 5.63
C PRO A 183 13.92 1.62 5.32
N ALA A 184 15.24 1.73 5.09
CA ALA A 184 15.90 2.99 4.76
C ALA A 184 15.32 3.72 3.52
N ALA A 185 14.88 2.94 2.53
CA ALA A 185 14.43 3.45 1.24
C ALA A 185 13.06 4.15 1.30
N ALA A 186 12.22 3.81 2.30
CA ALA A 186 10.89 4.38 2.45
C ALA A 186 10.50 4.47 3.94
N PRO A 187 11.09 5.40 4.72
CA PRO A 187 10.83 5.53 6.15
C PRO A 187 9.38 5.89 6.49
N VAL A 188 8.71 6.63 5.59
CA VAL A 188 7.28 6.92 5.66
C VAL A 188 6.67 6.60 4.30
N VAL A 189 5.52 5.94 4.30
CA VAL A 189 4.71 5.64 3.12
C VAL A 189 3.33 6.26 3.30
N GLY A 190 2.79 6.83 2.25
CA GLY A 190 1.41 7.28 2.25
C GLY A 190 0.74 7.18 0.90
N TYR A 191 -0.58 7.33 0.93
CA TYR A 191 -1.44 7.35 -0.25
C TYR A 191 -2.27 8.61 -0.26
N VAL A 192 -2.49 9.18 -1.44
CA VAL A 192 -3.28 10.40 -1.61
C VAL A 192 -4.08 10.34 -2.90
N CYS A 193 -5.34 10.74 -2.84
CA CYS A 193 -6.16 10.96 -4.02
C CYS A 193 -6.05 12.42 -4.46
N THR A 194 -5.55 12.64 -5.66
CA THR A 194 -5.38 13.98 -6.22
C THR A 194 -5.37 13.91 -7.74
N GLY A 195 -5.93 14.93 -8.41
CA GLY A 195 -5.90 15.03 -9.88
C GLY A 195 -6.55 13.86 -10.62
N GLY A 196 -7.55 13.20 -10.03
CA GLY A 196 -8.16 12.00 -10.63
C GLY A 196 -7.33 10.72 -10.52
N GLN A 197 -6.30 10.72 -9.67
CA GLN A 197 -5.40 9.60 -9.47
C GLN A 197 -5.27 9.26 -7.98
N LEU A 198 -4.94 8.00 -7.70
CA LEU A 198 -4.42 7.57 -6.41
C LEU A 198 -2.91 7.43 -6.54
N LEU A 199 -2.18 8.22 -5.75
CA LEU A 199 -0.73 8.23 -5.74
C LEU A 199 -0.21 7.58 -4.45
N ARG A 200 0.84 6.76 -4.56
CA ARG A 200 1.68 6.35 -3.43
C ARG A 200 2.87 7.29 -3.33
N TYR A 201 3.14 7.81 -2.16
CA TYR A 201 4.29 8.66 -1.88
C TYR A 201 5.16 8.13 -0.74
N THR A 202 6.40 8.61 -0.69
CA THR A 202 7.30 8.38 0.45
C THR A 202 7.85 9.70 1.02
N LYS A 203 8.21 9.68 2.31
CA LYS A 203 8.89 10.76 3.02
C LYS A 203 10.02 10.19 3.89
N ALA A 204 10.99 11.04 4.21
CA ALA A 204 12.04 10.74 5.19
C ALA A 204 11.54 11.06 6.61
N LEU A 205 12.21 10.50 7.62
CA LEU A 205 12.03 10.88 9.04
C LEU A 205 13.09 11.94 9.45
N PRO A 206 12.79 12.82 10.42
CA PRO A 206 11.51 12.98 11.12
C PRO A 206 10.45 13.61 10.21
N TYR A 207 9.17 13.40 10.51
CA TYR A 207 8.06 13.88 9.69
C TYR A 207 6.80 14.18 10.51
N ALA A 208 6.63 15.46 10.82
CA ALA A 208 5.46 15.95 11.54
C ALA A 208 4.16 15.70 10.76
N LEU A 209 3.05 15.54 11.48
CA LEU A 209 1.72 15.39 10.89
C LEU A 209 1.38 16.64 10.04
N PRO A 210 1.14 16.49 8.73
CA PRO A 210 0.78 17.64 7.90
C PRO A 210 -0.68 18.04 8.14
N GLY A 211 -0.98 19.34 8.02
CA GLY A 211 -2.36 19.87 8.13
C GLY A 211 -3.25 19.63 6.91
N SER A 212 -2.72 19.01 5.86
CA SER A 212 -3.44 18.66 4.63
C SER A 212 -2.78 17.44 3.99
N CYS A 213 -3.46 16.83 3.02
CA CYS A 213 -2.84 15.76 2.25
C CYS A 213 -1.58 16.26 1.53
N PRO A 214 -0.47 15.50 1.58
CA PRO A 214 0.73 15.82 0.82
C PRO A 214 0.41 15.80 -0.68
N THR A 215 0.61 16.93 -1.36
CA THR A 215 0.35 17.05 -2.80
C THR A 215 1.51 16.50 -3.65
N SER A 216 2.67 16.24 -3.03
CA SER A 216 3.83 15.58 -3.65
C SER A 216 4.76 14.95 -2.60
N GLY A 217 5.35 13.80 -2.94
CA GLY A 217 6.43 13.15 -2.20
C GLY A 217 7.70 13.03 -3.04
N THR A 218 8.80 12.61 -2.42
CA THR A 218 10.11 12.46 -3.09
C THR A 218 10.10 11.36 -4.15
N SER A 219 9.20 10.38 -4.01
CA SER A 219 8.87 9.35 -5.00
C SER A 219 7.36 9.22 -5.06
N THR A 220 6.75 9.49 -6.21
CA THR A 220 5.30 9.37 -6.44
C THR A 220 5.04 8.32 -7.52
N ALA A 221 4.33 7.25 -7.17
CA ALA A 221 3.89 6.24 -8.12
C ALA A 221 2.37 6.27 -8.26
N VAL A 222 1.86 6.27 -9.49
CA VAL A 222 0.42 6.15 -9.76
C VAL A 222 -0.03 4.71 -9.50
N LEU A 223 -1.01 4.53 -8.62
CA LEU A 223 -1.62 3.23 -8.33
C LEU A 223 -2.91 3.01 -9.11
N ALA A 224 -3.73 4.05 -9.22
CA ALA A 224 -4.98 4.02 -9.95
C ALA A 224 -5.20 5.35 -10.68
N ASN A 225 -5.81 5.27 -11.86
CA ASN A 225 -6.32 6.41 -12.61
C ASN A 225 -7.85 6.43 -12.52
N HIS A 226 -8.46 7.51 -12.99
CA HIS A 226 -9.92 7.68 -13.01
C HIS A 226 -10.56 7.68 -11.62
N VAL A 227 -9.82 8.09 -10.59
CA VAL A 227 -10.33 8.21 -9.22
C VAL A 227 -11.29 9.39 -9.14
N SER A 228 -12.58 9.12 -9.00
CA SER A 228 -13.61 10.15 -8.86
C SER A 228 -13.84 10.55 -7.41
N ALA A 229 -13.65 9.62 -6.47
CA ALA A 229 -13.66 9.89 -5.05
C ALA A 229 -12.85 8.84 -4.29
N CYS A 230 -12.31 9.23 -3.13
CA CYS A 230 -11.81 8.28 -2.16
C CYS A 230 -11.95 8.86 -0.76
N ASN A 231 -12.00 7.96 0.23
CA ASN A 231 -12.02 8.32 1.63
C ASN A 231 -11.25 7.29 2.45
N PHE A 232 -10.36 7.77 3.29
CA PHE A 232 -9.61 7.02 4.29
C PHE A 232 -10.06 7.48 5.67
N ASP A 233 -10.42 6.52 6.49
CA ASP A 233 -10.87 6.75 7.86
C ASP A 233 -10.11 5.77 8.76
N TYR A 234 -9.38 6.30 9.72
CA TYR A 234 -8.63 5.53 10.70
C TYR A 234 -9.29 5.71 12.05
N SER A 235 -9.80 4.61 12.62
CA SER A 235 -10.55 4.64 13.87
C SER A 235 -9.68 4.46 15.11
N GLY A 236 -8.35 4.41 14.97
CA GLY A 236 -7.47 4.11 16.09
C GLY A 236 -7.36 5.27 17.08
N SER A 237 -7.54 4.95 18.36
CA SER A 237 -7.07 5.77 19.48
C SER A 237 -5.77 5.22 20.04
N ASP A 238 -5.00 6.06 20.75
CA ASP A 238 -3.66 5.75 21.29
C ASP A 238 -3.58 4.51 22.22
N LEU A 239 -4.73 3.92 22.60
CA LEU A 239 -4.84 2.81 23.56
C LEU A 239 -5.53 1.55 22.99
N GLU A 240 -6.01 1.57 21.74
CA GLU A 240 -6.64 0.40 21.14
C GLU A 240 -5.61 -0.49 20.44
N ARG A 241 -5.45 -1.71 20.97
CA ARG A 241 -4.52 -2.73 20.42
C ARG A 241 -4.84 -3.12 18.97
N ASN A 242 -6.10 -2.97 18.58
CA ASN A 242 -6.59 -3.20 17.23
C ASN A 242 -7.28 -1.93 16.75
N ALA A 243 -6.75 -1.33 15.70
CA ALA A 243 -7.41 -0.24 15.00
C ALA A 243 -7.86 -0.69 13.62
N LEU A 244 -8.75 0.07 12.99
CA LEU A 244 -9.24 -0.20 11.64
C LEU A 244 -8.92 0.97 10.74
N VAL A 245 -8.38 0.67 9.55
CA VAL A 245 -8.38 1.61 8.44
C VAL A 245 -9.48 1.20 7.48
N ARG A 246 -10.49 2.05 7.35
CA ARG A 246 -11.53 1.91 6.34
C ARG A 246 -11.17 2.75 5.13
N MET A 247 -11.11 2.09 3.98
CA MET A 247 -10.78 2.68 2.69
C MET A 247 -11.98 2.57 1.79
N SER A 248 -12.34 3.66 1.13
CA SER A 248 -13.29 3.65 0.02
C SER A 248 -12.65 4.28 -1.21
N LEU A 249 -12.82 3.63 -2.35
CA LEU A 249 -12.28 4.05 -3.64
C LEU A 249 -13.39 4.00 -4.68
N GLN A 250 -13.60 5.11 -5.38
CA GLN A 250 -14.51 5.21 -6.51
C GLN A 250 -13.72 5.52 -7.77
N LEU A 251 -13.93 4.72 -8.81
CA LEU A 251 -13.33 4.91 -10.12
C LEU A 251 -14.43 5.18 -11.14
N THR A 252 -14.27 6.21 -11.96
CA THR A 252 -15.23 6.60 -13.00
C THR A 252 -14.57 6.76 -14.35
N ASP A 253 -14.95 5.93 -15.32
CA ASP A 253 -14.52 6.03 -16.71
C ASP A 253 -15.73 6.02 -17.65
N SER A 254 -15.77 6.98 -18.57
CA SER A 254 -16.78 7.05 -19.64
C SER A 254 -18.24 6.98 -19.14
N GLY A 255 -18.51 7.59 -17.98
CA GLY A 255 -19.84 7.63 -17.35
C GLY A 255 -20.17 6.40 -16.48
N GLU A 256 -19.32 5.39 -16.46
CA GLU A 256 -19.46 4.22 -15.58
C GLU A 256 -18.67 4.41 -14.29
N THR A 257 -19.28 4.10 -13.14
CA THR A 257 -18.64 4.24 -11.82
C THR A 257 -18.66 2.91 -11.07
N VAL A 258 -17.52 2.53 -10.50
CA VAL A 258 -17.38 1.41 -9.56
C VAL A 258 -16.94 1.97 -8.22
N SER A 259 -17.56 1.48 -7.14
CA SER A 259 -17.18 1.81 -5.77
C SER A 259 -16.76 0.54 -5.03
N LEU A 260 -15.63 0.61 -4.36
CA LEU A 260 -15.11 -0.45 -3.51
C LEU A 260 -14.87 0.09 -2.10
N GLN A 261 -15.26 -0.70 -1.10
CA GLN A 261 -14.93 -0.47 0.30
C GLN A 261 -14.08 -1.63 0.81
N HIS A 262 -13.07 -1.32 1.60
CA HIS A 262 -12.17 -2.30 2.18
C HIS A 262 -11.74 -1.85 3.57
N GLU A 263 -11.70 -2.79 4.51
CA GLU A 263 -11.27 -2.54 5.89
C GLU A 263 -10.04 -3.38 6.19
N VAL A 264 -9.09 -2.76 6.88
CA VAL A 264 -7.80 -3.36 7.22
C VAL A 264 -7.58 -3.22 8.71
N HIS A 265 -7.36 -4.35 9.38
CA HIS A 265 -6.94 -4.34 10.77
C HIS A 265 -5.48 -3.89 10.88
N VAL A 266 -5.24 -2.97 11.80
CA VAL A 266 -3.90 -2.48 12.16
C VAL A 266 -3.51 -3.06 13.51
N ASN A 267 -2.31 -3.64 13.57
CA ASN A 267 -1.77 -4.24 14.78
C ASN A 267 -0.99 -3.18 15.59
N ASN A 268 -1.61 -2.65 16.64
CA ASN A 268 -1.00 -1.68 17.55
C ASN A 268 -0.39 -2.38 18.78
N THR A 269 0.45 -3.39 18.55
CA THR A 269 1.21 -4.07 19.62
C THR A 269 2.71 -3.75 19.56
N PRO A 270 3.15 -2.62 20.14
CA PRO A 270 4.54 -2.17 20.11
C PRO A 270 5.53 -3.03 20.94
#